data_AF-A0A1R1XFH6-F1
#
_entry.id   AF-A0A1R1XFH6-F1
#
_cell.length_a   1.000
_cell.length_b   1.000
_cell.length_c   1.000
_cell.angle_alpha   90.00
_cell.angle_beta   90.00
_cell.angle_gamma   90.00
#
_symmetry.space_group_name_H-M   'P 1'
#
loop_
_entity.id
_entity.type
_entity.pdbx_description
1 polymer ?
#
loop_
_entity_poly.entity_id
_entity_poly.type
_entity_poly.pdbx_seq_one_letter_code
_entity_poly.pdbx_strand_id
1 'polypeptide(L)'
;IYSKAKVFSYLFSPCGLSSNGHVDDSYFTIHVTPESNCSYASFETNVPLSNPNSDDINTLISKVIKIFGPSQFTVTVFYQSDDDDFENTNSSPIHKQPSFTTKKRIDNFTSTDRIHYELDDYHLHYSHFVKS
;
A
#
# COMPACT_ATOMS: atom_id res chain seq x y z
N ILE A 1 -7.98 8.67 -5.98
CA ILE A 1 -7.72 7.55 -5.05
C ILE A 1 -8.56 7.71 -3.78
N TYR A 2 -8.43 8.82 -3.06
CA TYR A 2 -9.33 9.21 -1.97
C TYR A 2 -10.20 10.40 -2.39
N SER A 3 -11.52 10.28 -2.37
CA SER A 3 -12.44 11.28 -2.93
C SER A 3 -12.58 12.56 -2.10
N LYS A 4 -12.31 12.48 -0.78
CA LYS A 4 -12.40 13.61 0.16
C LYS A 4 -11.06 14.34 0.36
N ALA A 5 -10.02 13.97 -0.38
CA ALA A 5 -8.69 14.52 -0.18
C ALA A 5 -8.59 15.97 -0.68
N LYS A 6 -7.85 16.80 0.06
CA LYS A 6 -7.31 18.06 -0.46
C LYS A 6 -6.01 17.77 -1.18
N VAL A 7 -5.90 18.14 -2.46
CA VAL A 7 -4.78 17.73 -3.33
C VAL A 7 -4.03 18.96 -3.84
N PHE A 8 -2.70 18.89 -3.79
CA PHE A 8 -1.76 19.86 -4.34
C PHE A 8 -0.88 19.15 -5.36
N SER A 9 -0.99 19.54 -6.63
CA SER A 9 -0.27 18.90 -7.73
C SER A 9 0.65 19.87 -8.44
N TYR A 10 1.77 19.35 -8.92
CA TYR A 10 2.75 20.07 -9.73
C TYR A 10 3.08 19.26 -10.99
N LEU A 11 2.89 19.89 -12.15
CA LEU A 11 3.23 19.33 -13.46
C LEU A 11 4.59 19.88 -13.90
N PHE A 12 5.55 19.00 -14.11
CA PHE A 12 6.89 19.37 -14.55
C PHE A 12 6.95 19.59 -16.06
N SER A 13 7.90 20.41 -16.49
CA SER A 13 8.24 20.62 -17.90
C SER A 13 9.57 19.93 -18.21
N PRO A 14 9.70 19.18 -19.32
CA PRO A 14 8.69 18.98 -20.37
C PRO A 14 7.57 17.99 -20.01
N CYS A 15 7.78 17.12 -19.01
CA CYS A 15 6.78 16.18 -18.52
C CYS A 15 7.12 15.76 -17.07
N GLY A 16 6.20 15.03 -16.43
CA GLY A 16 6.33 14.54 -15.05
C GLY A 16 5.26 15.12 -14.12
N LEU A 17 4.86 14.37 -13.11
CA LEU A 17 3.84 14.79 -12.13
C LEU A 17 4.32 14.48 -10.71
N SER A 18 4.11 15.41 -9.79
CA SER A 18 4.10 15.14 -8.35
C SER A 18 2.80 15.66 -7.75
N SER A 19 2.18 14.88 -6.86
CA SER A 19 0.91 15.23 -6.25
C SER A 19 0.86 14.76 -4.81
N ASN A 20 0.68 15.70 -3.88
CA ASN A 20 0.47 15.41 -2.47
C ASN A 20 -1.01 15.60 -2.14
N GLY A 21 -1.59 14.67 -1.41
CA GLY A 21 -2.97 14.72 -0.94
C GLY A 21 -3.06 14.54 0.56
N HIS A 22 -3.99 15.26 1.20
CA HIS A 22 -4.28 15.17 2.62
C HIS A 22 -5.71 14.70 2.84
N VAL A 23 -5.91 13.72 3.73
CA VAL A 23 -7.20 13.16 4.13
C VAL A 23 -7.20 13.10 5.67
N ASP A 24 -8.03 13.92 6.31
CA ASP A 24 -8.06 14.07 7.77
C ASP A 24 -6.66 14.33 8.35
N ASP A 25 -6.07 13.44 9.15
CA ASP A 25 -4.69 13.55 9.67
C ASP A 25 -3.67 12.66 8.91
N SER A 26 -4.06 12.19 7.73
CA SER A 26 -3.28 11.27 6.90
C SER A 26 -2.95 11.91 5.55
N TYR A 27 -1.98 11.33 4.85
CA TYR A 27 -1.52 11.79 3.55
C TYR A 27 -1.46 10.65 2.54
N PHE A 28 -1.40 11.05 1.27
CA PHE A 28 -0.82 10.23 0.22
C PHE A 28 0.02 11.09 -0.71
N THR A 29 0.98 10.48 -1.39
CA THR A 29 1.75 11.13 -2.46
C THR A 29 1.80 10.25 -3.71
N ILE A 30 1.89 10.91 -4.86
CA ILE A 30 2.06 10.31 -6.18
C ILE A 30 3.23 11.00 -6.87
N HIS A 31 4.14 10.22 -7.44
CA HIS A 31 5.18 10.70 -8.35
C HIS A 31 5.12 9.90 -9.65
N VAL A 32 5.20 10.57 -10.80
CA VAL A 32 5.16 9.93 -12.12
C VAL A 32 6.29 10.44 -13.00
N THR A 33 7.07 9.50 -13.53
CA THR A 33 8.07 9.65 -14.59
C THR A 33 7.48 9.00 -15.85
N PRO A 34 6.90 9.78 -16.78
CA PRO A 34 6.10 9.23 -17.90
C PRO A 34 6.94 8.74 -19.10
N GLU A 35 8.24 8.96 -19.13
CA GLU A 35 9.13 8.61 -20.24
C GLU A 35 9.04 7.11 -20.59
N SER A 36 8.74 6.79 -21.85
CA SER A 36 8.38 5.43 -22.26
C SER A 36 9.49 4.39 -22.10
N ASN A 37 10.75 4.81 -22.14
CA ASN A 37 11.92 3.95 -22.01
C ASN A 37 12.28 3.63 -20.54
N CYS A 38 11.74 4.38 -19.58
CA CYS A 38 12.04 4.23 -18.15
C CYS A 38 10.85 4.64 -17.28
N SER A 39 9.64 4.29 -17.71
CA SER A 39 8.42 4.76 -17.06
C SER A 39 8.31 4.23 -15.63
N TYR A 40 7.92 5.11 -14.73
CA TYR A 40 7.78 4.80 -13.31
C TYR A 40 6.67 5.62 -12.68
N ALA A 41 5.94 5.02 -11.75
CA ALA A 41 5.00 5.72 -10.90
C ALA A 41 5.06 5.14 -9.49
N SER A 42 5.01 6.00 -8.49
CA SER A 42 4.87 5.61 -7.08
C SER A 42 3.57 6.14 -6.50
N PHE A 43 3.04 5.40 -5.55
CA PHE A 43 1.94 5.80 -4.68
C PHE A 43 2.29 5.37 -3.26
N GLU A 44 2.19 6.30 -2.33
CA GLU A 44 2.47 6.09 -0.91
C GLU A 44 1.37 6.74 -0.08
N THR A 45 0.99 6.12 1.04
CA THR A 45 -0.10 6.61 1.90
C THR A 45 0.04 6.05 3.31
N ASN A 46 -0.37 6.82 4.31
CA ASN A 46 -0.60 6.34 5.67
C ASN A 46 -2.09 6.38 6.06
N VAL A 47 -3.00 6.64 5.11
CA VAL A 47 -4.45 6.62 5.37
C VAL A 47 -4.85 5.24 5.92
N PRO A 48 -5.41 5.16 7.15
CA PRO A 48 -5.74 3.90 7.78
C PRO A 48 -6.66 3.06 6.90
N LEU A 49 -6.35 1.76 6.83
CA LEU A 49 -7.25 0.79 6.24
C LEU A 49 -8.36 0.53 7.25
N SER A 50 -9.61 0.80 6.84
CA SER A 50 -10.78 0.85 7.71
C SER A 50 -11.09 -0.45 8.46
N ASN A 51 -10.59 -1.60 8.01
CA ASN A 51 -10.76 -2.87 8.71
C ASN A 51 -9.56 -3.83 8.47
N PRO A 52 -8.86 -4.31 9.52
CA PRO A 52 -7.76 -5.28 9.39
C PRO A 52 -8.19 -6.68 8.93
N ASN A 53 -9.51 -6.98 8.91
CA ASN A 53 -10.08 -8.22 8.38
C ASN A 53 -10.67 -8.08 6.96
N SER A 54 -10.48 -6.95 6.27
CA SER A 54 -11.09 -6.71 4.97
C SER A 54 -10.08 -6.66 3.82
N ASP A 55 -10.61 -6.84 2.61
CA ASP A 55 -9.91 -6.67 1.33
C ASP A 55 -9.46 -5.22 1.04
N ASP A 56 -9.35 -4.35 2.06
CA ASP A 56 -9.12 -2.91 1.89
C ASP A 56 -7.79 -2.62 1.21
N ILE A 57 -6.71 -3.30 1.60
CA ILE A 57 -5.40 -3.14 0.95
C ILE A 57 -5.45 -3.61 -0.51
N ASN A 58 -6.07 -4.76 -0.79
CA ASN A 58 -6.20 -5.30 -2.14
C ASN A 58 -7.07 -4.37 -3.02
N THR A 59 -8.11 -3.78 -2.44
CA THR A 59 -8.99 -2.80 -3.10
C THR A 59 -8.24 -1.51 -3.42
N LEU A 60 -7.40 -1.02 -2.49
CA LEU A 60 -6.55 0.14 -2.72
C LEU A 60 -5.55 -0.12 -3.84
N ILE A 61 -4.85 -1.27 -3.79
CA ILE A 61 -3.93 -1.71 -4.85
C ILE A 61 -4.67 -1.75 -6.19
N SER A 62 -5.83 -2.42 -6.28
CA SER A 62 -6.65 -2.47 -7.49
C SER A 62 -7.03 -1.08 -8.02
N LYS A 63 -7.36 -0.12 -7.16
CA LYS A 63 -7.64 1.27 -7.57
C LYS A 63 -6.40 1.94 -8.16
N VAL A 64 -5.25 1.78 -7.52
CA VAL A 64 -3.97 2.39 -7.93
C VAL A 64 -3.51 1.81 -9.27
N ILE A 65 -3.49 0.48 -9.43
CA ILE A 65 -3.01 -0.17 -10.66
C ILE A 65 -3.95 0.07 -11.85
N LYS A 66 -5.26 0.28 -11.62
CA LYS A 66 -6.20 0.68 -12.69
C LYS A 66 -5.92 2.08 -13.22
N ILE A 67 -5.34 2.97 -12.42
CA ILE A 67 -4.97 4.33 -12.84
C ILE A 67 -3.68 4.29 -13.66
N PHE A 68 -2.64 3.61 -13.17
CA PHE A 68 -1.32 3.63 -13.79
C PHE A 68 -1.11 2.56 -14.88
N GLY A 69 -1.90 1.49 -14.87
CA GLY A 69 -1.81 0.41 -15.86
C GLY A 69 -0.43 -0.24 -16.00
N PRO A 70 0.28 -0.59 -14.90
CA PRO A 70 1.65 -1.09 -14.99
C PRO A 70 1.74 -2.47 -15.68
N SER A 71 2.93 -2.82 -16.19
CA SER A 71 3.26 -4.20 -16.58
C SER A 71 3.67 -5.07 -15.38
N GLN A 72 4.24 -4.45 -14.35
CA GLN A 72 4.63 -5.04 -13.08
C GLN A 72 4.65 -3.97 -12.00
N PHE A 73 4.46 -4.35 -10.74
CA PHE A 73 4.55 -3.43 -9.61
C PHE A 73 4.99 -4.16 -8.34
N THR A 74 5.41 -3.36 -7.36
CA THR A 74 5.77 -3.84 -6.02
C THR A 74 4.91 -3.13 -5.00
N VAL A 75 4.57 -3.84 -3.92
CA VAL A 75 3.86 -3.30 -2.76
C VAL A 75 4.68 -3.55 -1.52
N THR A 76 4.86 -2.52 -0.70
CA THR A 76 5.47 -2.59 0.63
C THR A 76 4.45 -2.07 1.64
N VAL A 77 4.14 -2.87 2.65
CA VAL A 77 3.23 -2.48 3.74
C VAL A 77 4.00 -2.57 5.05
N PHE A 78 4.12 -1.45 5.74
CA PHE A 78 4.64 -1.38 7.11
C PHE A 78 3.48 -1.36 8.10
N TYR A 79 3.57 -2.12 9.17
CA TYR A 79 2.65 -2.08 10.28
C TYR A 79 3.37 -2.46 11.58
N GLN A 80 2.90 -1.94 12.70
CA GLN A 80 3.40 -2.30 14.04
C GLN A 80 2.54 -3.45 14.58
N SER A 81 3.15 -4.41 15.28
CA SER A 81 2.39 -5.40 16.04
C SER A 81 2.00 -4.82 17.40
N ASP A 82 0.77 -5.09 17.84
CA ASP A 82 0.29 -4.73 19.18
C ASP A 82 0.83 -5.72 20.24
N ASP A 83 2.11 -6.07 20.21
CA ASP A 83 2.68 -7.12 21.07
C ASP A 83 2.96 -6.65 22.52
N ASP A 84 2.60 -5.41 22.90
CA ASP A 84 2.95 -4.80 24.20
C ASP A 84 1.78 -4.51 25.16
N ASP A 85 0.64 -5.23 25.05
CA ASP A 85 -0.41 -5.24 26.10
C ASP A 85 -0.49 -6.61 26.80
N PHE A 86 0.65 -7.15 27.27
CA PHE A 86 0.67 -8.27 28.21
C PHE A 86 0.64 -7.79 29.67
N GLU A 87 -0.49 -7.23 30.11
CA GLU A 87 -0.91 -7.37 31.52
C GLU A 87 -2.25 -8.13 31.63
N ASN A 88 -2.09 -9.44 31.80
CA ASN A 88 -2.77 -10.25 32.81
C ASN A 88 -4.30 -10.45 32.68
N THR A 89 -4.74 -11.27 31.71
CA THR A 89 -5.98 -12.06 31.88
C THR A 89 -5.82 -13.48 31.32
N ASN A 90 -6.19 -14.48 32.13
CA ASN A 90 -6.14 -15.93 31.84
C ASN A 90 -7.19 -16.38 30.80
N SER A 91 -7.29 -15.68 29.67
CA SER A 91 -8.09 -16.11 28.52
C SER A 91 -7.16 -16.20 27.33
N SER A 92 -7.00 -17.40 26.76
CA SER A 92 -6.23 -17.62 25.53
C SER A 92 -6.57 -16.54 24.50
N PRO A 93 -5.65 -15.61 24.19
CA PRO A 93 -5.96 -14.59 23.24
C PRO A 93 -5.89 -15.24 21.87
N ILE A 94 -7.03 -15.36 21.19
CA ILE A 94 -7.02 -15.43 19.74
C ILE A 94 -6.56 -14.04 19.28
N HIS A 95 -5.26 -13.74 19.41
CA HIS A 95 -4.63 -12.60 18.77
C HIS A 95 -4.73 -12.85 17.26
N LYS A 96 -5.83 -12.36 16.66
CA LYS A 96 -5.90 -12.22 15.21
C LYS A 96 -4.92 -11.12 14.86
N GLN A 97 -3.66 -11.49 14.64
CA GLN A 97 -2.69 -10.55 14.08
C GLN A 97 -3.33 -9.89 12.85
N PRO A 98 -3.28 -8.56 12.72
CA PRO A 98 -3.78 -7.88 11.54
C PRO A 98 -2.98 -8.37 10.33
N SER A 99 -3.53 -9.33 9.58
CA SER A 99 -2.85 -9.87 8.43
C SER A 99 -3.04 -8.91 7.26
N PHE A 100 -2.18 -7.89 7.16
CA PHE A 100 -2.10 -7.05 5.97
C PHE A 100 -1.48 -7.85 4.82
N THR A 101 -2.20 -8.86 4.34
CA THR A 101 -1.72 -9.77 3.30
C THR A 101 -2.28 -9.38 1.94
N THR A 102 -1.38 -9.08 1.02
CA THR A 102 -1.76 -8.96 -0.40
C THR A 102 -2.17 -10.34 -0.91
N LYS A 103 -3.23 -10.41 -1.72
CA LYS A 103 -3.65 -11.67 -2.37
C LYS A 103 -2.58 -12.14 -3.36
N LYS A 104 -2.52 -13.47 -3.59
CA LYS A 104 -1.64 -14.04 -4.62
C LYS A 104 -1.99 -13.53 -6.02
N ARG A 105 -3.26 -13.22 -6.26
CA ARG A 105 -3.76 -12.63 -7.51
C ARG A 105 -4.61 -11.40 -7.19
N ILE A 106 -4.33 -10.31 -7.88
CA ILE A 106 -5.09 -9.05 -7.80
C ILE A 106 -5.41 -8.66 -9.25
N ASP A 107 -6.69 -8.59 -9.57
CA ASP A 107 -7.17 -8.40 -10.95
C ASP A 107 -6.47 -9.39 -11.94
N ASN A 108 -5.75 -8.85 -12.93
CA ASN A 108 -5.00 -9.60 -13.94
C ASN A 108 -3.50 -9.69 -13.64
N PHE A 109 -3.09 -9.52 -12.38
CA PHE A 109 -1.71 -9.65 -11.93
C PHE A 109 -1.54 -10.83 -10.99
N THR A 110 -0.42 -11.53 -11.12
CA THR A 110 -0.04 -12.63 -10.24
C THR A 110 1.22 -12.26 -9.48
N SER A 111 1.22 -12.51 -8.18
CA SER A 111 2.38 -12.30 -7.33
C SER A 111 3.45 -13.35 -7.62
N THR A 112 4.68 -12.90 -7.86
CA THR A 112 5.86 -13.75 -8.06
C THR A 112 6.66 -13.92 -6.77
N ASP A 113 6.68 -12.89 -5.93
CA ASP A 113 7.45 -12.85 -4.68
C ASP A 113 6.60 -12.27 -3.56
N ARG A 114 6.71 -12.86 -2.38
CA ARG A 114 6.06 -12.43 -1.14
C ARG A 114 7.00 -12.70 0.02
N ILE A 115 7.44 -11.63 0.69
CA ILE A 115 8.43 -11.71 1.75
C ILE A 115 7.90 -10.94 2.96
N HIS A 116 8.06 -11.53 4.14
CA HIS A 116 7.76 -10.89 5.41
C HIS A 116 9.08 -10.66 6.14
N TYR A 117 9.30 -9.42 6.57
CA TYR A 117 10.42 -9.03 7.41
C TYR A 117 9.89 -8.59 8.77
N GLU A 118 10.56 -9.04 9.82
CA GLU A 118 10.41 -8.55 11.20
C GLU A 118 11.56 -7.57 11.45
N LEU A 119 11.21 -6.33 11.76
CA LEU A 119 12.09 -5.27 12.24
C LEU A 119 11.79 -5.06 13.73
N ASP A 120 12.53 -4.16 14.40
CA ASP A 120 12.41 -3.96 15.85
C ASP A 120 10.95 -3.70 16.30
N ASP A 121 10.36 -2.59 15.85
CA ASP A 121 8.98 -2.19 16.22
C ASP A 121 7.97 -2.37 15.05
N TYR A 122 8.41 -2.95 13.94
CA TYR A 122 7.63 -2.98 12.69
C TYR A 122 7.76 -4.30 11.96
N HIS A 123 6.69 -4.67 11.29
CA HIS A 123 6.69 -5.68 10.24
C HIS A 123 6.62 -5.02 8.88
N LEU A 124 7.34 -5.60 7.91
CA LEU A 124 7.26 -5.23 6.49
C LEU A 124 6.77 -6.42 5.68
N HIS A 125 5.65 -6.25 4.99
CA HIS A 125 5.22 -7.14 3.92
C HIS A 125 5.62 -6.57 2.56
N TYR A 126 6.46 -7.31 1.86
CA TYR A 126 6.86 -7.05 0.48
C TYR A 126 6.15 -8.03 -0.45
N SER A 127 5.60 -7.52 -1.56
CA SER A 127 5.07 -8.36 -2.64
C SER A 127 5.41 -7.78 -4.01
N HIS A 128 5.88 -8.62 -4.93
CA HIS A 128 6.08 -8.29 -6.34
C HIS A 128 5.01 -8.95 -7.20
N PHE A 129 4.50 -8.22 -8.20
CA PHE A 129 3.43 -8.64 -9.10
C PHE A 129 3.78 -8.40 -10.55
N VAL A 130 3.48 -9.37 -11.40
CA VAL A 130 3.62 -9.28 -12.86
C VAL A 130 2.26 -9.51 -13.52
N LYS A 131 1.99 -8.73 -14.58
CA LYS A 131 0.76 -8.86 -15.37
C LYS A 131 0.71 -10.25 -16.01
N SER A 132 -0.38 -10.98 -15.76
CA SER A 132 -0.65 -12.30 -16.33
C SER A 132 -1.14 -12.23 -17.77
#